data_AF-A5GB06-F1
#
_entry.id   AF-A5GB06-F1
#
_cell.length_a   1.000
_cell.length_b   1.000
_cell.length_c   1.000
_cell.angle_alpha   90.00
_cell.angle_beta   90.00
_cell.angle_gamma   90.00
#
_symmetry.space_group_name_H-M   'P 1'
#
loop_
_entity.id
_entity.type
_entity.pdbx_description
1 polymer ?
#
loop_
_entity_poly.entity_id
_entity_poly.type
_entity_poly.pdbx_seq_one_letter_code
_entity_poly.pdbx_strand_id
1 'polypeptide(L)'
;MRGNDAVQQVKALRTSEQSFVKWWRKDNDFVDFALIDAFLDHVKADDVIDGFELLDMEMMWDVLHSLNPDTLLRGRKNGEEIITWRWVDRDGNEKTTIYPFTPEALMTLIDTEFFA
;
A
#
# COMPACT_ATOMS: atom_id res chain seq x y z
N MET A 1 -9.64 15.62 -11.04
CA MET A 1 -8.45 16.01 -11.82
C MET A 1 -8.14 14.96 -12.88
N ARG A 2 -7.42 15.31 -13.96
CA ARG A 2 -6.97 14.31 -14.94
C ARG A 2 -5.74 13.57 -14.42
N GLY A 3 -5.50 12.35 -14.91
CA GLY A 3 -4.35 11.53 -14.50
C GLY A 3 -3.01 12.24 -14.70
N ASN A 4 -2.83 12.96 -15.81
CA ASN A 4 -1.62 13.77 -16.01
C ASN A 4 -1.44 14.85 -14.92
N ASP A 5 -2.52 15.51 -14.48
CA ASP A 5 -2.43 16.52 -13.42
C ASP A 5 -2.03 15.87 -12.09
N ALA A 6 -2.60 14.71 -11.78
CA ALA A 6 -2.25 13.95 -10.59
C ALA A 6 -0.78 13.51 -10.60
N VAL A 7 -0.29 12.98 -11.74
CA VAL A 7 1.12 12.59 -11.92
C VAL A 7 2.06 13.78 -11.67
N GLN A 8 1.72 14.97 -12.18
CA GLN A 8 2.54 16.17 -11.93
C GLN A 8 2.49 16.59 -10.45
N GLN A 9 1.33 16.54 -9.80
CA GLN A 9 1.20 16.88 -8.39
C GLN A 9 1.95 15.89 -7.49
N VAL A 10 1.86 14.58 -7.74
CA VAL A 10 2.62 13.56 -7.00
C VAL A 10 4.13 13.81 -7.15
N LYS A 11 4.61 14.08 -8.37
CA LYS A 11 6.03 14.41 -8.60
C LYS A 11 6.48 15.67 -7.87
N ALA A 12 5.62 16.68 -7.77
CA ALA A 12 5.93 17.95 -7.13
C ALA A 12 5.85 17.91 -5.60
N LEU A 13 4.95 17.10 -5.04
CA LEU A 13 4.68 17.04 -3.60
C LEU A 13 5.45 15.94 -2.88
N ARG A 14 5.89 14.87 -3.58
CA ARG A 14 6.63 13.78 -2.94
C ARG A 14 7.95 14.26 -2.34
N THR A 15 8.22 13.78 -1.14
CA THR A 15 9.54 13.82 -0.51
C THR A 15 10.22 12.45 -0.62
N SER A 16 11.44 12.34 -0.13
CA SER A 16 12.16 11.06 -0.05
C SER A 16 11.58 10.08 0.96
N GLU A 17 10.65 10.52 1.82
CA GLU A 17 10.06 9.69 2.88
C GLU A 17 8.78 8.99 2.43
N GLN A 18 8.05 9.56 1.47
CA GLN A 18 6.86 8.91 0.93
C GLN A 18 7.24 7.89 -0.14
N SER A 19 6.64 6.70 -0.03
CA SER A 19 6.84 5.60 -0.98
C SER A 19 5.55 5.19 -1.68
N PHE A 20 4.39 5.66 -1.20
CA PHE A 20 3.09 5.20 -1.67
C PHE A 20 2.16 6.33 -2.05
N VAL A 21 1.20 6.01 -2.91
CA VAL A 21 0.05 6.83 -3.26
C VAL A 21 -1.20 6.06 -2.92
N LYS A 22 -2.04 6.65 -2.07
CA LYS A 22 -3.44 6.28 -1.88
C LYS A 22 -4.27 7.20 -2.77
N TRP A 23 -5.12 6.67 -3.63
CA TRP A 23 -5.89 7.49 -4.56
C TRP A 23 -7.29 6.93 -4.79
N TRP A 24 -8.22 7.80 -5.19
CA TRP A 24 -9.62 7.42 -5.37
C TRP A 24 -10.24 8.17 -6.55
N ARG A 25 -11.32 7.60 -7.07
CA ARG A 25 -12.12 8.15 -8.18
C ARG A 25 -13.53 8.39 -7.68
N LYS A 26 -14.21 9.41 -8.22
CA LYS A 26 -15.52 9.86 -7.74
C LYS A 26 -16.61 8.78 -7.79
N ASP A 27 -16.54 7.90 -8.79
CA ASP A 27 -17.55 6.87 -9.04
C ASP A 27 -17.15 5.49 -8.48
N ASN A 28 -15.97 5.37 -7.87
CA ASN A 28 -15.52 4.14 -7.23
C ASN A 28 -15.64 4.29 -5.71
N ASP A 29 -16.36 3.37 -5.08
CA ASP A 29 -16.40 3.24 -3.61
C ASP A 29 -15.06 2.71 -3.04
N PHE A 30 -14.11 2.35 -3.91
CA PHE A 30 -12.82 1.77 -3.55
C PHE A 30 -11.69 2.79 -3.63
N VAL A 31 -10.82 2.72 -2.63
CA VAL A 31 -9.55 3.43 -2.58
C VAL A 31 -8.47 2.48 -3.05
N ASP A 32 -7.66 2.94 -4.00
CA ASP A 32 -6.52 2.19 -4.52
C ASP A 32 -5.23 2.64 -3.83
N PHE A 33 -4.30 1.70 -3.67
CA PHE A 33 -2.96 1.95 -3.15
C PHE A 33 -1.92 1.48 -4.16
N ALA A 34 -0.81 2.20 -4.29
CA ALA A 34 0.31 1.80 -5.14
C ALA A 34 1.62 2.38 -4.61
N LEU A 35 2.75 1.77 -4.98
CA LEU A 35 4.03 2.48 -4.93
C LEU A 35 3.97 3.71 -5.83
N ILE A 36 4.66 4.78 -5.44
CA ILE A 36 4.71 6.02 -6.23
C ILE A 36 5.16 5.74 -7.65
N ASP A 37 6.25 5.01 -7.84
CA ASP A 37 6.76 4.77 -9.19
C ASP A 37 5.77 3.93 -10.03
N ALA A 38 5.13 2.93 -9.43
CA ALA A 38 4.08 2.15 -10.09
C ALA A 38 2.86 3.02 -10.47
N PHE A 39 2.46 3.97 -9.61
CA PHE A 39 1.41 4.93 -9.91
C PHE A 39 1.80 5.84 -11.09
N LEU A 40 3.03 6.37 -11.07
CA LEU A 40 3.51 7.27 -12.12
C LEU A 40 3.63 6.61 -13.49
N ASP A 41 3.90 5.30 -13.52
CA ASP A 41 4.04 4.52 -14.76
C ASP A 41 2.70 4.04 -15.33
N HIS A 42 1.70 3.77 -14.49
CA HIS A 42 0.45 3.12 -14.91
C HIS A 42 -0.76 4.07 -15.04
N VAL A 43 -0.75 5.23 -14.39
CA VAL A 43 -1.87 6.20 -14.50
C VAL A 43 -1.93 6.75 -15.92
N LYS A 44 -3.11 6.66 -16.53
CA LYS A 44 -3.35 7.17 -17.89
C LYS A 44 -3.73 8.64 -17.84
N ALA A 45 -3.38 9.37 -18.90
CA ALA A 45 -3.65 10.80 -18.99
C ALA A 45 -5.15 11.17 -18.89
N ASP A 46 -6.02 10.26 -19.34
CA ASP A 46 -7.47 10.39 -19.35
C ASP A 46 -8.17 9.82 -18.12
N ASP A 47 -7.43 9.19 -17.18
CA ASP A 47 -8.00 8.76 -15.92
C ASP A 47 -8.59 9.96 -15.15
N VAL A 48 -9.76 9.74 -14.56
CA VAL A 48 -10.41 10.73 -13.68
C VAL A 48 -10.08 10.37 -12.25
N ILE A 49 -9.20 11.15 -11.64
CA ILE A 49 -8.78 11.00 -10.23
C ILE A 49 -9.49 12.07 -9.43
N ASP A 50 -10.18 11.70 -8.37
CA ASP A 50 -10.88 12.68 -7.52
C ASP A 50 -9.92 13.28 -6.48
N GLY A 51 -9.10 12.43 -5.87
CA GLY A 51 -8.04 12.85 -4.95
C GLY A 51 -6.98 11.78 -4.75
N PHE A 52 -5.91 12.18 -4.06
CA PHE A 52 -4.84 11.30 -3.65
C PHE A 52 -4.21 11.79 -2.34
N GLU A 53 -3.49 10.89 -1.68
CA GLU A 53 -2.72 11.11 -0.47
C GLU A 53 -1.37 10.38 -0.63
N LEU A 54 -0.29 11.02 -0.21
CA LEU A 54 1.05 10.42 -0.23
C LEU A 54 1.35 9.86 1.16
N LEU A 55 1.77 8.60 1.20
CA LEU A 55 2.02 7.91 2.46
C LEU A 55 3.49 7.52 2.57
N ASP A 56 4.02 7.65 3.77
CA ASP A 56 5.28 7.02 4.16
C ASP A 56 5.04 5.57 4.65
N MET A 57 6.11 4.93 5.11
CA MET A 57 6.10 3.56 5.63
C MET A 57 5.21 3.39 6.87
N GLU A 58 5.19 4.37 7.78
CA GLU A 58 4.44 4.28 9.03
C GLU A 58 2.94 4.48 8.76
N MET A 59 2.59 5.48 7.95
CA MET A 59 1.21 5.72 7.53
C MET A 59 0.64 4.51 6.79
N MET A 60 1.44 3.86 5.92
CA MET A 60 1.00 2.65 5.21
C MET A 60 0.84 1.45 6.16
N TRP A 61 1.73 1.32 7.13
CA TRP A 61 1.60 0.31 8.18
C TRP A 61 0.31 0.50 8.99
N ASP A 62 -0.01 1.73 9.37
CA ASP A 62 -1.24 2.05 10.09
C ASP A 62 -2.49 1.70 9.27
N VAL A 63 -2.46 1.94 7.95
CA VAL A 63 -3.54 1.49 7.05
C VAL A 63 -3.71 -0.02 7.13
N LEU A 64 -2.66 -0.80 6.91
CA LEU A 64 -2.71 -2.27 6.97
C LEU A 64 -3.18 -2.80 8.34
N HIS A 65 -2.62 -2.24 9.41
CA HIS A 65 -2.97 -2.64 10.77
C HIS A 65 -4.41 -2.26 11.12
N SER A 66 -4.92 -1.14 10.61
CA SER A 66 -6.33 -0.76 10.80
C SER A 66 -7.31 -1.71 10.11
N LEU A 67 -6.91 -2.28 8.97
CA LEU A 67 -7.73 -3.21 8.21
C LEU A 67 -7.70 -4.62 8.81
N ASN A 68 -6.57 -5.04 9.40
CA ASN A 68 -6.42 -6.39 9.96
C ASN A 68 -5.46 -6.43 11.16
N PRO A 69 -5.88 -5.94 12.34
CA PRO A 69 -4.99 -5.72 13.49
C PRO A 69 -4.48 -7.02 14.13
N ASP A 70 -5.23 -8.12 14.01
CA ASP A 70 -4.91 -9.36 14.72
C ASP A 70 -3.95 -10.30 13.95
N THR A 71 -3.79 -10.07 12.65
CA THR A 71 -3.02 -10.95 11.75
C THR A 71 -1.64 -10.43 11.41
N LEU A 72 -1.40 -9.12 11.54
CA LEU A 72 -0.16 -8.45 11.18
C LEU A 72 0.57 -7.94 12.42
N LEU A 73 1.80 -8.40 12.61
CA LEU A 73 2.67 -7.97 13.72
C LEU A 73 3.99 -7.42 13.17
N ARG A 74 4.38 -6.23 13.62
CA ARG A 74 5.71 -5.66 13.36
C ARG A 74 6.67 -6.07 14.48
N GLY A 75 7.88 -6.44 14.11
CA GLY A 75 8.92 -6.87 15.05
C GLY A 75 10.32 -6.73 14.50
N ARG A 76 11.28 -7.34 15.19
CA ARG A 76 12.68 -7.40 14.76
C ARG A 76 13.20 -8.82 14.73
N LYS A 77 13.99 -9.15 13.71
CA LYS A 77 14.69 -10.44 13.58
C LYS A 77 16.08 -10.20 13.03
N ASN A 78 17.10 -10.71 13.71
CA ASN A 78 18.52 -10.52 13.34
C ASN A 78 18.93 -9.04 13.13
N GLY A 79 18.27 -8.11 13.84
CA GLY A 79 18.54 -6.67 13.73
C GLY A 79 17.75 -5.94 12.65
N GLU A 80 16.99 -6.65 11.81
CA GLU A 80 16.15 -6.07 10.76
C GLU A 80 14.70 -5.98 11.23
N GLU A 81 14.00 -4.94 10.76
CA GLU A 81 12.55 -4.81 10.98
C GLU A 81 11.79 -5.71 10.02
N ILE A 82 10.82 -6.43 10.57
CA ILE A 82 10.04 -7.44 9.85
C ILE A 82 8.56 -7.29 10.15
N ILE A 83 7.75 -7.80 9.21
CA ILE A 83 6.32 -8.01 9.35
C ILE A 83 6.10 -9.52 9.45
N THR A 84 5.41 -9.95 10.50
CA THR A 84 4.92 -11.31 10.65
C THR A 84 3.43 -11.32 10.34
N TRP A 85 3.05 -12.07 9.32
CA TRP A 85 1.67 -12.23 8.91
C TRP A 85 1.18 -13.64 9.21
N ARG A 86 0.10 -13.74 9.98
CA ARG A 86 -0.60 -14.99 10.30
C ARG A 86 -1.86 -15.11 9.46
N TRP A 87 -2.02 -16.23 8.76
CA TRP A 87 -3.16 -16.46 7.87
C TRP A 87 -3.52 -17.94 7.85
N VAL A 88 -4.71 -18.25 7.32
CA VAL A 88 -5.22 -19.61 7.22
C VAL A 88 -5.25 -20.00 5.75
N ASP A 89 -4.66 -21.14 5.40
CA ASP A 89 -4.69 -21.64 4.02
C ASP A 89 -6.06 -22.24 3.64
N ARG A 90 -6.21 -22.62 2.37
CA ARG A 90 -7.47 -23.18 1.85
C ARG A 90 -7.89 -24.48 2.53
N ASP A 91 -6.96 -25.19 3.16
CA ASP A 91 -7.19 -26.43 3.88
C ASP A 91 -7.47 -26.19 5.38
N GLY A 92 -7.52 -24.93 5.82
CA GLY A 92 -7.81 -24.55 7.20
C GLY A 92 -6.59 -24.58 8.12
N ASN A 93 -5.37 -24.70 7.60
CA ASN A 93 -4.16 -24.71 8.42
C ASN A 93 -3.64 -23.30 8.67
N GLU A 94 -3.27 -23.01 9.91
CA GLU A 94 -2.56 -21.77 10.24
C GLU A 94 -1.16 -21.76 9.60
N LYS A 95 -0.85 -20.65 8.96
CA LYS A 95 0.44 -20.33 8.35
C LYS A 95 0.98 -19.04 8.91
N THR A 96 2.29 -18.89 8.82
CA THR A 96 2.98 -17.66 9.15
C THR A 96 3.98 -17.33 8.06
N THR A 97 3.86 -16.15 7.49
CA THR A 97 4.81 -15.60 6.51
C THR A 97 5.54 -14.43 7.14
N ILE A 98 6.84 -14.30 6.85
CA ILE A 98 7.67 -13.19 7.33
C ILE A 98 8.12 -12.38 6.12
N TYR A 99 7.90 -11.08 6.17
CA TYR A 99 8.38 -10.12 5.18
C TYR A 99 9.33 -9.11 5.80
N PRO A 100 10.29 -8.56 5.04
CA PRO A 100 11.03 -7.39 5.48
C PRO A 100 10.10 -6.17 5.55
N PHE A 101 10.32 -5.25 6.49
CA PHE A 101 9.55 -4.00 6.58
C PHE A 101 10.02 -3.01 5.49
N THR A 102 9.51 -3.21 4.27
CA THR A 102 9.88 -2.48 3.05
C THR A 102 8.63 -2.06 2.27
N PRO A 103 8.72 -1.03 1.40
CA PRO A 103 7.58 -0.59 0.61
C PRO A 103 6.94 -1.71 -0.21
N GLU A 104 7.77 -2.52 -0.86
CA GLU A 104 7.35 -3.62 -1.73
C GLU A 104 6.62 -4.71 -0.95
N ALA A 105 7.10 -5.03 0.26
CA ALA A 105 6.46 -6.00 1.14
C ALA A 105 5.10 -5.51 1.65
N LEU A 106 4.98 -4.22 2.02
CA LEU A 106 3.71 -3.64 2.44
C LEU A 106 2.70 -3.66 1.30
N MET A 107 3.12 -3.32 0.07
CA MET A 107 2.24 -3.44 -1.11
C MET A 107 1.82 -4.89 -1.37
N THR A 108 2.74 -5.84 -1.25
CA THR A 108 2.42 -7.27 -1.42
C THR A 108 1.29 -7.68 -0.49
N LEU A 109 1.34 -7.26 0.78
CA LEU A 109 0.31 -7.56 1.77
C LEU A 109 -1.05 -6.94 1.40
N ILE A 110 -1.07 -5.72 0.84
CA ILE A 110 -2.29 -5.08 0.34
C ILE A 110 -2.91 -5.88 -0.79
N ASP A 111 -2.11 -6.25 -1.79
CA ASP A 111 -2.57 -6.92 -3.01
C ASP A 111 -3.07 -8.34 -2.74
N THR A 112 -2.47 -9.07 -1.79
CA THR A 112 -2.88 -10.45 -1.49
C THR A 112 -4.14 -10.57 -0.63
N GLU A 113 -4.42 -9.62 0.28
CA GLU A 113 -5.40 -9.86 1.35
C GLU A 113 -6.63 -8.95 1.32
N PHE A 114 -6.55 -7.72 0.79
CA PHE A 114 -7.62 -6.74 0.99
C PHE A 114 -8.53 -6.53 -0.24
N PHE A 115 -8.13 -7.02 -1.41
CA PHE A 115 -8.87 -6.83 -2.67
C PHE A 115 -9.02 -8.11 -3.51
N ALA A 116 -8.79 -9.30 -2.92
CA ALA A 116 -9.03 -10.59 -3.55
C ALA A 116 -10.46 -11.10 -3.34
#